data_AF-A0A975GHD1-F1
#
_entry.id   AF-A0A975GHD1-F1
#
_cell.length_a   1.000
_cell.length_b   1.000
_cell.length_c   1.000
_cell.angle_alpha   90.00
_cell.angle_beta   90.00
_cell.angle_gamma   90.00
#
_symmetry.space_group_name_H-M   'P 1'
#
loop_
_entity.id
_entity.type
_entity.pdbx_description
1 polymer ?
#
loop_
_entity_poly.entity_id
_entity_poly.type
_entity_poly.pdbx_seq_one_letter_code
_entity_poly.pdbx_strand_id
1 'polypeptide(L)'
;MKNTQWQSIHEVFSKMTELCGQLENMADQPYLKSLAPAPSGVSGDVNEKIVRVRADIRTHLEYLRVELAETLTEREAYLVLFPIVIYFDEMVQLKYLQAGQAWPSLQKELYQIDDGGVIFYETLDDILRKPNTLPFIYEVFYFCLNHGFKGKYNDDPVKISEYKNKLKTKLPVISTEKNAAFSDELLQIKTFGPPMWFYAGAAAIFGLCYFLIKVYAGNVKPI
;
A
#
# COMPACT_ATOMS: atom_id res chain seq x y z
N MET A 1 17.82 -12.48 -19.61
CA MET A 1 16.55 -11.96 -20.15
C MET A 1 15.43 -11.96 -19.08
N LYS A 2 15.71 -11.54 -17.84
CA LYS A 2 14.79 -11.73 -16.69
C LYS A 2 14.27 -10.43 -16.07
N ASN A 3 14.34 -9.27 -16.74
CA ASN A 3 13.98 -8.02 -16.05
C ASN A 3 13.19 -6.97 -16.83
N THR A 4 12.83 -7.18 -18.10
CA THR A 4 12.07 -6.14 -18.83
C THR A 4 10.63 -6.07 -18.33
N GLN A 5 9.93 -7.22 -18.21
CA GLN A 5 8.55 -7.26 -17.69
C GLN A 5 8.44 -6.71 -16.25
N TRP A 6 9.41 -7.01 -15.40
CA TRP A 6 9.45 -6.47 -14.03
C TRP A 6 9.76 -4.98 -14.00
N GLN A 7 10.64 -4.49 -14.87
CA GLN A 7 10.87 -3.05 -15.03
C GLN A 7 9.58 -2.33 -15.41
N SER A 8 8.83 -2.85 -16.39
CA SER A 8 7.53 -2.32 -16.80
C SER A 8 6.52 -2.27 -15.66
N ILE A 9 6.38 -3.37 -14.90
CA ILE A 9 5.48 -3.41 -13.74
C ILE A 9 5.91 -2.39 -12.69
N HIS A 10 7.20 -2.33 -12.34
CA HIS A 10 7.69 -1.37 -11.35
C HIS A 10 7.53 0.08 -11.79
N GLU A 11 7.77 0.38 -13.07
CA GLU A 11 7.56 1.71 -13.63
C GLU A 11 6.10 2.12 -13.52
N VAL A 12 5.18 1.24 -13.91
CA VAL A 12 3.73 1.45 -13.81
C VAL A 12 3.32 1.64 -12.36
N PHE A 13 3.79 0.80 -11.43
CA PHE A 13 3.50 0.98 -10.01
C PHE A 13 4.05 2.28 -9.42
N SER A 14 5.28 2.65 -9.77
CA SER A 14 5.90 3.90 -9.35
C SER A 14 5.07 5.09 -9.85
N LYS A 15 4.73 5.08 -11.14
CA LYS A 15 4.00 6.18 -11.76
C LYS A 15 2.57 6.29 -11.24
N MET A 16 1.89 5.16 -11.04
CA MET A 16 0.54 5.16 -10.49
C MET A 16 0.53 5.60 -9.03
N THR A 17 1.54 5.23 -8.24
CA THR A 17 1.69 5.72 -6.85
C THR A 17 1.93 7.23 -6.83
N GLU A 18 2.77 7.75 -7.73
CA GLU A 18 2.99 9.19 -7.91
C GLU A 18 1.69 9.92 -8.28
N LEU A 19 0.96 9.41 -9.28
CA LEU A 19 -0.32 9.96 -9.73
C LEU A 19 -1.38 9.95 -8.61
N CYS A 20 -1.45 8.87 -7.84
CA CYS A 20 -2.35 8.80 -6.69
C CYS A 20 -1.93 9.76 -5.57
N GLY A 21 -0.63 9.95 -5.33
CA GLY A 21 -0.11 10.95 -4.38
C GLY A 21 -0.57 12.37 -4.69
N GLN A 22 -0.88 12.69 -5.95
CA GLN A 22 -1.48 13.99 -6.32
C GLN A 22 -2.88 14.20 -5.72
N LEU A 23 -3.60 13.12 -5.43
CA LEU A 23 -4.89 13.15 -4.75
C LEU A 23 -4.74 13.38 -3.24
N GLU A 24 -3.69 12.82 -2.61
CA GLU A 24 -3.42 12.96 -1.17
C GLU A 24 -3.07 14.40 -0.76
N ASN A 25 -2.33 15.13 -1.61
CA ASN A 25 -1.95 16.53 -1.38
C ASN A 25 -3.14 17.51 -1.25
N MET A 26 -4.38 17.06 -1.47
CA MET A 26 -5.60 17.83 -1.20
C MET A 26 -6.16 17.60 0.21
N ALA A 27 -5.85 16.47 0.84
CA ALA A 27 -6.41 16.09 2.14
C ALA A 27 -5.82 16.88 3.32
N ASP A 28 -4.61 17.40 3.15
CA ASP A 28 -3.88 18.16 4.16
C ASP A 28 -4.06 19.68 4.07
N GLN A 29 -5.00 20.20 3.26
CA GLN A 29 -5.33 21.63 3.35
C GLN A 29 -6.15 21.92 4.63
N PRO A 30 -5.58 22.65 5.62
CA PRO A 30 -6.27 22.95 6.88
C PRO A 30 -7.53 23.82 6.72
N TYR A 31 -7.77 24.35 5.51
CA TYR A 31 -8.94 25.17 5.18
C TYR A 31 -10.24 24.35 5.04
N LEU A 32 -10.17 23.06 4.66
CA LEU A 32 -11.36 22.23 4.41
C LEU A 32 -11.96 21.57 5.66
N LYS A 33 -11.24 21.58 6.79
CA LYS A 33 -11.67 20.93 8.03
C LYS A 33 -12.62 21.79 8.89
N SER A 34 -12.80 23.08 8.57
CA SER A 34 -13.50 24.03 9.46
C SER A 34 -14.71 24.78 8.87
N LEU A 35 -15.13 24.53 7.63
CA LEU A 35 -16.36 25.14 7.09
C LEU A 35 -17.41 24.12 6.66
N ALA A 36 -18.67 24.49 6.93
CA ALA A 36 -19.91 23.94 6.39
C ALA A 36 -19.87 23.81 4.84
N PRO A 37 -20.84 23.13 4.20
CA PRO A 37 -20.65 22.47 2.90
C PRO A 37 -19.97 23.38 1.88
N ALA A 38 -18.88 22.87 1.30
CA ALA A 38 -18.01 23.60 0.39
C ALA A 38 -18.82 24.26 -0.75
N PRO A 39 -18.42 25.46 -1.20
CA PRO A 39 -19.06 26.09 -2.36
C PRO A 39 -18.96 25.15 -3.57
N SER A 40 -20.08 25.02 -4.29
CA SER A 40 -20.31 24.06 -5.38
C SER A 40 -19.29 24.10 -6.54
N GLY A 41 -18.40 25.10 -6.58
CA GLY A 41 -17.30 25.17 -7.54
C GLY A 41 -16.04 24.37 -7.15
N VAL A 42 -15.82 24.07 -5.88
CA VAL A 42 -14.61 23.34 -5.40
C VAL A 42 -14.72 21.84 -5.65
N SER A 43 -15.93 21.27 -5.59
CA SER A 43 -16.16 19.86 -5.90
C SER A 43 -15.95 19.53 -7.38
N GLY A 44 -16.17 20.49 -8.28
CA GLY A 44 -15.96 20.32 -9.73
C GLY A 44 -14.50 20.11 -10.10
N ASP A 45 -13.59 20.93 -9.56
CA ASP A 45 -12.14 20.84 -9.83
C ASP A 45 -11.53 19.54 -9.29
N VAL A 46 -11.95 19.10 -8.10
CA VAL A 46 -11.49 17.84 -7.49
C VAL A 46 -11.95 16.63 -8.31
N ASN A 47 -13.22 16.60 -8.71
CA ASN A 47 -13.74 15.51 -9.53
C ASN A 47 -13.07 15.45 -10.91
N GLU A 48 -12.81 16.60 -11.52
CA GLU A 48 -12.06 16.67 -12.77
C GLU A 48 -10.63 16.12 -12.62
N LYS A 49 -9.94 16.43 -11.52
CA LYS A 49 -8.62 15.86 -11.24
C LYS A 49 -8.65 14.35 -10.99
N ILE A 50 -9.65 13.83 -10.27
CA ILE A 50 -9.85 12.38 -10.11
C ILE A 50 -10.00 11.70 -11.47
N VAL A 51 -10.82 12.28 -12.36
CA VAL A 51 -11.02 11.77 -13.73
C VAL A 51 -9.72 11.82 -14.55
N ARG A 52 -8.93 12.89 -14.43
CA ARG A 52 -7.61 13.00 -15.09
C ARG A 52 -6.62 11.95 -14.59
N VAL A 53 -6.43 11.85 -13.28
CA VAL A 53 -5.55 10.84 -12.65
C VAL A 53 -5.95 9.43 -13.08
N ARG A 54 -7.25 9.13 -13.11
CA ARG A 54 -7.77 7.86 -13.60
C ARG A 54 -7.43 7.61 -15.07
N ALA A 55 -7.59 8.61 -15.93
CA ALA A 55 -7.27 8.49 -17.35
C ALA A 55 -5.77 8.25 -17.57
N ASP A 56 -4.91 8.90 -16.80
CA ASP A 56 -3.47 8.70 -16.84
C ASP A 56 -3.11 7.27 -16.37
N ILE A 57 -3.70 6.82 -15.27
CA ILE A 57 -3.57 5.45 -14.76
C ILE A 57 -3.96 4.42 -15.82
N ARG A 58 -5.10 4.61 -16.49
CA ARG A 58 -5.56 3.74 -17.57
C ARG A 58 -4.56 3.70 -18.73
N THR A 59 -4.01 4.86 -19.09
CA THR A 59 -3.03 4.95 -20.18
C THR A 59 -1.78 4.13 -19.88
N HIS A 60 -1.28 4.17 -18.63
CA HIS A 60 -0.14 3.35 -18.20
C HIS A 60 -0.47 1.85 -18.14
N LEU A 61 -1.70 1.49 -17.75
CA LEU A 61 -2.16 0.10 -17.82
C LEU A 61 -2.23 -0.43 -19.26
N GLU A 62 -2.62 0.40 -20.22
CA GLU A 62 -2.60 0.03 -21.64
C GLU A 62 -1.18 -0.12 -22.18
N TYR A 63 -0.24 0.75 -21.80
CA TYR A 63 1.17 0.56 -22.16
C TYR A 63 1.72 -0.75 -21.60
N LEU A 64 1.46 -1.03 -20.32
CA LEU A 64 1.84 -2.30 -19.71
C LEU A 64 1.23 -3.49 -20.44
N ARG A 65 -0.04 -3.39 -20.86
CA ARG A 65 -0.71 -4.45 -21.62
C ARG A 65 0.00 -4.74 -22.95
N VAL A 66 0.37 -3.69 -23.68
CA VAL A 66 1.10 -3.82 -24.95
C VAL A 66 2.44 -4.50 -24.72
N GLU A 67 3.21 -4.09 -23.71
CA GLU A 67 4.52 -4.69 -23.39
C GLU A 67 4.40 -6.15 -22.94
N LEU A 68 3.41 -6.48 -22.12
CA LEU A 68 3.15 -7.86 -21.69
C LEU A 68 2.78 -8.75 -22.88
N ALA A 69 2.01 -8.24 -23.83
CA ALA A 69 1.57 -8.98 -25.01
C ALA A 69 2.72 -9.38 -25.96
N GLU A 70 3.89 -8.75 -25.85
CA GLU A 70 5.07 -9.14 -26.65
C GLU A 70 5.63 -10.51 -26.23
N THR A 71 5.36 -10.94 -24.99
CA THR A 71 6.04 -12.07 -24.35
C THR A 71 5.10 -13.05 -23.66
N LEU A 72 3.86 -12.63 -23.39
CA LEU A 72 2.84 -13.42 -22.72
C LEU A 72 1.66 -13.67 -23.65
N THR A 73 1.00 -14.82 -23.46
CA THR A 73 -0.31 -15.05 -24.08
C THR A 73 -1.34 -14.07 -23.50
N GLU A 74 -2.44 -13.85 -24.23
CA GLU A 74 -3.54 -13.00 -23.76
C GLU A 74 -4.04 -13.40 -22.36
N ARG A 75 -4.13 -14.70 -22.10
CA ARG A 75 -4.53 -15.24 -20.80
C ARG A 75 -3.52 -14.90 -19.70
N GLU A 76 -2.24 -15.00 -19.98
CA GLU A 76 -1.18 -14.70 -19.01
C GLU A 76 -1.08 -13.20 -18.75
N ALA A 77 -1.18 -12.37 -19.80
CA ALA A 77 -1.25 -10.92 -19.68
C ALA A 77 -2.48 -10.50 -18.85
N TYR A 78 -3.65 -11.14 -19.06
CA TYR A 78 -4.82 -10.95 -18.21
C TYR A 78 -4.51 -11.28 -16.74
N LEU A 79 -3.93 -12.46 -16.47
CA LEU A 79 -3.60 -12.89 -15.10
C LEU A 79 -2.56 -12.00 -14.41
N VAL A 80 -1.78 -11.23 -15.17
CA VAL A 80 -0.84 -10.23 -14.65
C VAL A 80 -1.53 -8.88 -14.41
N LEU A 81 -2.29 -8.36 -15.38
CA LEU A 81 -2.91 -7.04 -15.27
C LEU A 81 -4.08 -7.00 -14.28
N PHE A 82 -4.86 -8.08 -14.24
CA PHE A 82 -6.04 -8.20 -13.39
C PHE A 82 -5.78 -7.86 -11.91
N PRO A 83 -4.81 -8.51 -11.22
CA PRO A 83 -4.53 -8.18 -9.82
C PRO A 83 -4.01 -6.76 -9.63
N ILE A 84 -3.31 -6.20 -10.62
CA ILE A 84 -2.76 -4.85 -10.59
C ILE A 84 -3.91 -3.82 -10.61
N VAL A 85 -4.86 -3.96 -11.52
CA VAL A 85 -6.02 -3.05 -11.62
C VAL A 85 -6.83 -3.04 -10.32
N ILE A 86 -7.13 -4.23 -9.78
CA ILE A 86 -7.92 -4.35 -8.53
C ILE A 86 -7.16 -3.73 -7.35
N TYR A 87 -5.84 -3.94 -7.28
CA TYR A 87 -5.01 -3.30 -6.26
C TYR A 87 -5.13 -1.78 -6.31
N PHE A 88 -5.07 -1.16 -7.50
CA PHE A 88 -5.17 0.29 -7.62
C PHE A 88 -6.55 0.83 -7.27
N ASP A 89 -7.62 0.16 -7.71
CA ASP A 89 -8.97 0.54 -7.30
C ASP A 89 -9.11 0.54 -5.77
N GLU A 90 -8.66 -0.52 -5.09
CA GLU A 90 -8.68 -0.59 -3.63
C GLU A 90 -7.81 0.50 -3.01
N MET A 91 -6.60 0.69 -3.51
CA MET A 91 -5.65 1.65 -2.95
C MET A 91 -6.18 3.09 -3.07
N VAL A 92 -6.75 3.47 -4.22
CA VAL A 92 -7.35 4.80 -4.41
C VAL A 92 -8.52 4.99 -3.46
N GLN A 93 -9.44 4.03 -3.40
CA GLN A 93 -10.62 4.10 -2.53
C GLN A 93 -10.26 4.20 -1.05
N LEU A 94 -9.25 3.45 -0.59
CA LEU A 94 -8.90 3.37 0.83
C LEU A 94 -7.95 4.48 1.30
N LYS A 95 -7.03 4.94 0.45
CA LYS A 95 -5.97 5.87 0.88
C LYS A 95 -6.13 7.29 0.36
N TYR A 96 -6.76 7.47 -0.79
CA TYR A 96 -6.70 8.75 -1.53
C TYR A 96 -8.03 9.47 -1.66
N LEU A 97 -9.15 8.76 -1.54
CA LEU A 97 -10.48 9.37 -1.59
C LEU A 97 -10.97 9.80 -0.20
N GLN A 98 -11.62 10.95 -0.17
CA GLN A 98 -12.35 11.45 0.99
C GLN A 98 -13.85 11.12 0.93
N ALA A 99 -14.54 11.29 2.06
CA ALA A 99 -15.98 11.15 2.14
C ALA A 99 -16.70 12.05 1.11
N GLY A 100 -17.54 11.44 0.26
CA GLY A 100 -18.29 12.14 -0.79
C GLY A 100 -17.58 12.22 -2.14
N GLN A 101 -16.32 11.79 -2.25
CA GLN A 101 -15.65 11.59 -3.54
C GLN A 101 -15.93 10.18 -4.06
N ALA A 102 -16.05 10.05 -5.38
CA ALA A 102 -16.29 8.76 -6.03
C ALA A 102 -15.17 8.47 -7.02
N TRP A 103 -14.59 7.27 -6.92
CA TRP A 103 -13.66 6.76 -7.90
C TRP A 103 -14.42 6.00 -8.98
N PRO A 104 -14.33 6.43 -10.25
CA PRO A 104 -14.87 5.62 -11.33
C PRO A 104 -14.03 4.34 -11.45
N SER A 105 -14.63 3.21 -11.07
CA SER A 105 -13.98 1.90 -10.97
C SER A 105 -13.26 1.48 -12.27
N LEU A 106 -11.98 1.11 -12.19
CA LEU A 106 -11.22 0.58 -13.34
C LEU A 106 -11.55 -0.90 -13.56
N GLN A 107 -11.72 -1.68 -12.50
CA GLN A 107 -12.12 -3.10 -12.61
C GLN A 107 -13.49 -3.25 -13.30
N LYS A 108 -14.43 -2.32 -13.05
CA LYS A 108 -15.74 -2.33 -13.73
C LYS A 108 -15.59 -2.02 -15.21
N GLU A 109 -14.78 -1.03 -15.56
CA GLU A 109 -14.55 -0.69 -16.96
C GLU A 109 -13.81 -1.80 -17.72
N LEU A 110 -12.68 -2.25 -17.18
CA LEU A 110 -11.74 -3.14 -17.89
C LEU A 110 -12.17 -4.62 -17.84
N TYR A 111 -12.85 -5.04 -16.76
CA TYR A 111 -13.19 -6.44 -16.53
C TYR A 111 -14.67 -6.70 -16.27
N GLN A 112 -15.51 -5.65 -16.24
CA GLN A 112 -16.95 -5.78 -16.00
C GLN A 112 -17.28 -6.45 -14.65
N ILE A 113 -16.47 -6.16 -13.63
CA ILE A 113 -16.65 -6.69 -12.27
C ILE A 113 -16.82 -5.55 -11.27
N ASP A 114 -17.53 -5.84 -10.19
CA ASP A 114 -17.69 -4.92 -9.05
C ASP A 114 -17.06 -5.47 -7.75
N ASP A 115 -16.84 -6.80 -7.67
CA ASP A 115 -16.31 -7.50 -6.49
C ASP A 115 -14.87 -8.00 -6.68
N GLY A 116 -13.97 -7.16 -7.20
CA GLY A 116 -12.58 -7.54 -7.49
C GLY A 116 -11.83 -8.05 -6.27
N GLY A 117 -12.13 -7.56 -5.07
CA GLY A 117 -11.58 -8.07 -3.82
C GLY A 117 -11.90 -9.55 -3.56
N VAL A 118 -13.04 -10.06 -4.06
CA VAL A 118 -13.39 -11.48 -3.97
C VAL A 118 -12.74 -12.27 -5.10
N ILE A 119 -12.90 -11.79 -6.32
CA ILE A 119 -12.44 -12.44 -7.54
C ILE A 119 -10.91 -12.55 -7.59
N PHE A 120 -10.19 -11.62 -6.95
CA PHE A 120 -8.74 -11.71 -6.75
C PHE A 120 -8.34 -13.03 -6.10
N TYR A 121 -8.97 -13.39 -4.98
CA TYR A 121 -8.61 -14.60 -4.24
C TYR A 121 -9.15 -15.87 -4.90
N GLU A 122 -10.30 -15.80 -5.57
CA GLU A 122 -10.81 -16.93 -6.37
C GLU A 122 -9.87 -17.25 -7.53
N THR A 123 -9.43 -16.21 -8.25
CA THR A 123 -8.43 -16.33 -9.31
C THR A 123 -7.12 -16.89 -8.76
N LEU A 124 -6.69 -16.40 -7.59
CA LEU A 124 -5.48 -16.88 -6.91
C LEU A 124 -5.59 -18.37 -6.53
N ASP A 125 -6.71 -18.81 -5.97
CA ASP A 125 -6.95 -20.22 -5.65
C ASP A 125 -6.94 -21.09 -6.91
N ASP A 126 -7.52 -20.60 -8.01
CA ASP A 126 -7.55 -21.31 -9.28
C ASP A 126 -6.17 -21.47 -9.93
N ILE A 127 -5.33 -20.42 -9.90
CA ILE A 127 -3.97 -20.53 -10.44
C ILE A 127 -3.07 -21.39 -9.56
N LEU A 128 -3.25 -21.39 -8.23
CA LEU A 128 -2.48 -22.21 -7.30
C LEU A 128 -2.73 -23.71 -7.47
N ARG A 129 -3.94 -24.10 -7.91
CA ARG A 129 -4.31 -25.49 -8.24
C ARG A 129 -3.72 -25.96 -9.57
N LYS A 130 -3.41 -25.05 -10.49
CA LYS A 130 -2.92 -25.38 -11.83
C LYS A 130 -1.39 -25.55 -11.84
N PRO A 131 -0.86 -26.71 -12.27
CA PRO A 131 0.58 -26.96 -12.23
C PRO A 131 1.39 -26.14 -13.24
N ASN A 132 0.76 -25.62 -14.31
CA ASN A 132 1.44 -24.96 -15.43
C ASN A 132 1.33 -23.43 -15.41
N THR A 133 0.99 -22.81 -14.28
CA THR A 133 0.97 -21.35 -14.16
C THR A 133 2.41 -20.82 -14.13
N LEU A 134 2.70 -19.79 -14.93
CA LEU A 134 4.02 -19.15 -14.95
C LEU A 134 4.39 -18.58 -13.57
N PRO A 135 5.63 -18.80 -13.09
CA PRO A 135 6.12 -18.21 -11.83
C PRO A 135 5.88 -16.71 -11.72
N PHE A 136 6.09 -15.99 -12.82
CA PHE A 136 5.89 -14.55 -12.92
C PHE A 136 4.49 -14.10 -12.46
N ILE A 137 3.44 -14.87 -12.79
CA ILE A 137 2.07 -14.56 -12.36
C ILE A 137 1.98 -14.62 -10.83
N TYR A 138 2.53 -15.67 -10.20
CA TYR A 138 2.56 -15.77 -8.75
C TYR A 138 3.32 -14.60 -8.10
N GLU A 139 4.43 -14.15 -8.72
CA GLU A 139 5.21 -13.03 -8.22
C GLU A 139 4.38 -11.73 -8.21
N VAL A 140 3.55 -11.49 -9.23
CA VAL A 140 2.67 -10.30 -9.32
C VAL A 140 1.58 -10.34 -8.25
N PHE A 141 0.92 -11.48 -8.04
CA PHE A 141 -0.05 -11.62 -6.94
C PHE A 141 0.62 -11.42 -5.58
N TYR A 142 1.79 -12.01 -5.37
CA TYR A 142 2.56 -11.83 -4.15
C TYR A 142 2.96 -10.37 -3.94
N PHE A 143 3.37 -9.69 -5.00
CA PHE A 143 3.72 -8.28 -5.00
C PHE A 143 2.56 -7.39 -4.55
N CYS A 144 1.35 -7.59 -5.09
CA CYS A 144 0.16 -6.86 -4.69
C CYS A 144 -0.15 -7.05 -3.19
N LEU A 145 -0.11 -8.29 -2.70
CA LEU A 145 -0.31 -8.59 -1.27
C LEU A 145 0.78 -7.97 -0.38
N ASN A 146 2.02 -7.89 -0.87
CA ASN A 146 3.11 -7.23 -0.13
C ASN A 146 3.00 -5.72 -0.09
N HIS A 147 2.34 -5.10 -1.08
CA HIS A 147 2.05 -3.66 -1.11
C HIS A 147 0.75 -3.29 -0.37
N GLY A 148 0.15 -4.24 0.35
CA GLY A 148 -0.95 -3.98 1.27
C GLY A 148 -2.33 -4.19 0.67
N PHE A 149 -2.45 -4.89 -0.47
CA PHE A 149 -3.74 -5.38 -0.94
C PHE A 149 -4.39 -6.30 0.11
N LYS A 150 -5.68 -6.08 0.38
CA LYS A 150 -6.45 -6.86 1.35
C LYS A 150 -7.68 -7.54 0.75
N GLY A 151 -8.35 -6.90 -0.21
CA GLY A 151 -9.60 -7.38 -0.80
C GLY A 151 -10.63 -7.82 0.24
N LYS A 152 -11.24 -8.98 0.00
CA LYS A 152 -12.25 -9.56 0.92
C LYS A 152 -11.74 -9.93 2.32
N TYR A 153 -10.42 -9.90 2.55
CA TYR A 153 -9.80 -10.23 3.84
C TYR A 153 -9.25 -8.99 4.55
N ASN A 154 -9.88 -7.82 4.34
CA ASN A 154 -9.55 -6.57 5.03
C ASN A 154 -9.43 -6.71 6.56
N ASP A 155 -10.27 -7.55 7.16
CA ASP A 155 -10.37 -7.80 8.59
C ASP A 155 -9.68 -9.13 9.02
N ASP A 156 -9.09 -9.87 8.08
CA ASP A 156 -8.41 -11.15 8.33
C ASP A 156 -6.96 -11.15 7.78
N PRO A 157 -6.02 -10.49 8.49
CA PRO A 157 -4.61 -10.47 8.10
C PRO A 157 -3.95 -11.86 8.15
N VAL A 158 -4.52 -12.80 8.92
CA VAL A 158 -4.00 -14.18 9.01
C VAL A 158 -4.21 -14.89 7.67
N LYS A 159 -5.41 -14.77 7.08
CA LYS A 159 -5.68 -15.31 5.74
C LYS A 159 -4.78 -14.71 4.67
N ILE A 160 -4.54 -13.40 4.71
CA ILE A 160 -3.60 -12.74 3.79
C ILE A 160 -2.20 -13.39 3.90
N SER A 161 -1.72 -13.62 5.13
CA SER A 161 -0.44 -14.26 5.39
C SER A 161 -0.39 -15.71 4.88
N GLU A 162 -1.46 -16.48 5.05
CA GLU A 162 -1.57 -17.83 4.48
C GLU A 162 -1.42 -17.82 2.95
N TYR A 163 -2.09 -16.91 2.24
CA TYR A 163 -1.96 -16.78 0.78
C TYR A 163 -0.56 -16.37 0.35
N LYS A 164 0.09 -15.44 1.07
CA LYS A 164 1.49 -15.09 0.85
C LYS A 164 2.41 -16.31 0.98
N ASN A 165 2.19 -17.15 1.99
CA ASN A 165 2.98 -18.35 2.20
C ASN A 165 2.73 -19.38 1.09
N LYS A 166 1.48 -19.62 0.68
CA LYS A 166 1.16 -20.47 -0.47
C LYS A 166 1.90 -20.01 -1.74
N LEU A 167 1.90 -18.70 -2.02
CA LEU A 167 2.60 -18.13 -3.17
C LEU A 167 4.11 -18.37 -3.08
N LYS A 168 4.74 -18.12 -1.92
CA LYS A 168 6.19 -18.36 -1.72
C LYS A 168 6.60 -19.80 -2.07
N THR A 169 5.76 -20.80 -1.79
CA THR A 169 6.08 -22.20 -2.15
C THR A 169 6.12 -22.46 -3.65
N LYS A 170 5.47 -21.61 -4.46
CA LYS A 170 5.43 -21.71 -5.92
C LYS A 170 6.48 -20.85 -6.62
N LEU A 171 7.08 -19.90 -5.90
CA LEU A 171 8.14 -19.06 -6.44
C LEU A 171 9.45 -19.85 -6.49
N PRO A 172 10.19 -19.79 -7.60
CA PRO A 172 11.53 -20.37 -7.66
C PRO A 172 12.37 -19.72 -6.57
N VAL A 173 13.05 -20.54 -5.75
CA VAL A 173 14.03 -20.06 -4.78
C VAL A 173 15.14 -19.39 -5.59
N ILE A 174 15.07 -18.07 -5.74
CA ILE A 174 16.22 -17.27 -6.14
C ILE A 174 17.20 -17.46 -4.98
N SER A 175 18.27 -18.22 -5.23
CA SER A 175 19.36 -18.44 -4.29
C SER A 175 19.70 -17.11 -3.60
N THR A 176 19.44 -17.12 -2.30
CA THR A 176 19.42 -15.99 -1.37
C THR A 176 20.81 -15.41 -1.18
N GLU A 177 21.31 -14.64 -2.15
CA GLU A 177 22.47 -13.78 -1.91
C GLU A 177 22.17 -12.30 -2.21
N LYS A 178 21.24 -12.01 -3.13
CA LYS A 178 20.97 -10.62 -3.55
C LYS A 178 19.73 -9.97 -2.95
N ASN A 179 18.73 -10.76 -2.55
CA ASN A 179 17.49 -10.24 -1.95
C ASN A 179 17.60 -10.01 -0.44
N ALA A 180 18.57 -10.64 0.25
CA ALA A 180 18.82 -10.38 1.67
C ALA A 180 19.16 -8.91 1.92
N ALA A 181 19.91 -8.27 1.02
CA ALA A 181 20.26 -6.86 1.12
C ALA A 181 19.05 -5.91 1.03
N PHE A 182 18.04 -6.22 0.22
CA PHE A 182 16.83 -5.38 0.08
C PHE A 182 15.82 -5.58 1.22
N SER A 183 15.72 -6.80 1.75
CA SER A 183 14.89 -7.09 2.93
C SER A 183 15.50 -6.60 4.24
N ASP A 184 16.83 -6.58 4.37
CA ASP A 184 17.51 -6.02 5.55
C ASP A 184 17.38 -4.50 5.61
N GLU A 185 17.35 -3.80 4.47
CA GLU A 185 17.20 -2.34 4.44
C GLU A 185 15.78 -1.89 4.82
N LEU A 186 14.74 -2.65 4.46
CA LEU A 186 13.33 -2.36 4.82
C LEU A 186 12.96 -2.79 6.26
N LEU A 187 13.62 -3.80 6.82
CA LEU A 187 13.48 -4.16 8.24
C LEU A 187 14.33 -3.26 9.16
N GLN A 188 15.21 -2.43 8.59
CA GLN A 188 15.93 -1.37 9.30
C GLN A 188 15.19 -0.03 9.35
N ILE A 189 13.85 -0.03 9.31
CA ILE A 189 13.10 0.98 10.07
C ILE A 189 13.37 0.69 11.56
N LYS A 190 14.54 1.15 12.00
CA LYS A 190 14.99 1.21 13.37
C LYS A 190 13.85 1.83 14.16
N THR A 191 13.14 1.01 14.93
CA THR A 191 12.32 1.49 16.03
C THR A 191 13.27 2.31 16.91
N PHE A 192 13.23 3.63 16.75
CA PHE A 192 14.04 4.56 17.51
C PHE A 192 13.43 4.60 18.91
N GLY A 193 13.70 3.56 19.70
CA GLY A 193 13.48 3.61 21.13
C GLY A 193 14.25 4.81 21.67
N PRO A 194 13.64 5.66 22.52
CA PRO A 194 14.28 6.87 23.00
C PRO A 194 15.63 6.49 23.61
N PRO A 195 16.74 7.15 23.22
CA PRO A 195 18.05 6.66 23.60
C PRO A 195 18.26 6.83 25.12
N MET A 196 18.98 5.90 25.75
CA MET A 196 19.06 5.69 27.21
C MET A 196 19.30 6.96 28.06
N TRP A 197 19.93 8.01 27.49
CA TRP A 197 20.11 9.31 28.14
C TRP A 197 18.78 10.02 28.47
N PHE A 198 17.69 9.77 27.75
CA PHE A 198 16.35 10.27 28.11
C PHE A 198 15.90 9.75 29.47
N TYR A 199 16.14 8.46 29.75
CA TYR A 199 15.79 7.86 31.04
C TYR A 199 16.72 8.31 32.17
N ALA A 200 18.01 8.53 31.87
CA ALA A 200 18.94 9.13 32.83
C ALA A 200 18.53 10.56 33.23
N GLY A 201 18.07 11.36 32.27
CA GLY A 201 17.52 12.70 32.53
C GLY A 201 16.26 12.65 33.39
N ALA A 202 15.31 11.78 33.07
CA ALA A 202 14.09 11.61 33.87
C ALA A 202 14.39 11.19 35.32
N ALA A 203 15.30 10.22 35.52
CA ALA A 203 15.70 9.78 36.85
C ALA A 203 16.37 10.89 37.67
N ALA A 204 17.20 11.74 37.04
CA ALA A 204 17.80 12.90 37.70
C ALA A 204 16.74 13.93 38.13
N ILE A 205 15.74 14.19 37.29
CA ILE A 205 14.62 15.09 37.62
C ILE A 205 13.82 14.54 38.80
N PHE A 206 13.45 13.26 38.79
CA PHE A 206 12.74 12.64 39.92
C PHE A 206 13.56 12.67 41.20
N GLY A 207 14.87 12.40 41.12
CA GLY A 207 15.78 12.51 42.26
C GLY A 207 15.87 13.93 42.82
N LEU A 208 15.94 14.93 41.96
CA LEU A 208 15.98 16.34 42.35
C LEU A 208 14.65 16.81 42.96
N CYS A 209 13.52 16.42 42.38
CA CYS A 209 12.20 16.67 42.95
C CYS A 209 12.06 16.02 44.34
N TYR A 210 12.46 14.76 44.49
CA TYR A 210 12.43 14.08 45.79
C TYR A 210 13.32 14.77 46.83
N PHE A 211 14.52 15.19 46.43
CA PHE A 211 15.43 15.93 47.31
C PHE A 211 14.82 17.27 47.75
N LEU A 212 14.24 18.04 46.82
CA LEU A 212 13.57 19.31 47.14
C LEU A 212 12.37 19.11 48.06
N ILE A 213 11.53 18.09 47.82
CA ILE A 213 10.42 17.76 48.71
C ILE A 213 10.93 17.41 50.11
N LYS A 214 12.01 16.63 50.22
CA LYS A 214 12.59 16.25 51.52
C LYS A 214 13.18 17.45 52.26
N VAL A 215 13.86 18.35 51.55
CA VAL A 215 14.40 19.60 52.12
C VAL A 215 13.27 20.54 52.56
N TYR A 216 12.21 20.65 51.76
CA TYR A 216 11.04 21.44 52.10
C TYR A 216 10.32 20.87 53.33
N ALA A 217 10.08 19.55 53.37
CA ALA A 217 9.48 18.87 54.51
C ALA A 217 10.33 18.94 55.78
N GLY A 218 11.67 18.98 55.66
CA GLY A 218 12.58 19.17 56.79
C GLY A 218 12.63 20.60 57.34
N ASN A 219 12.21 21.59 56.54
CA ASN A 219 12.17 23.01 56.93
C ASN A 219 10.79 23.47 57.45
N VAL A 220 9.76 22.63 57.35
CA VAL A 220 8.47 22.86 58.01
C VAL A 220 8.63 22.46 59.48
N LYS A 221 8.93 23.43 60.35
CA LYS A 221 8.81 23.23 61.79
C LYS A 221 7.32 22.99 62.13
N PRO A 222 6.98 21.95 62.91
CA PRO A 222 5.63 21.84 63.44
C PRO A 222 5.37 23.06 64.35
N ILE A 223 4.23 23.71 64.12
CA ILE A 223 3.65 24.72 65.03
C ILE A 223 3.11 24.00 66.26
#